data_AF-A4EEC2-F1
#
_entry.id   AF-A4EEC2-F1
#
_cell.length_a   1.000
_cell.length_b   1.000
_cell.length_c   1.000
_cell.angle_alpha   90.00
_cell.angle_beta   90.00
_cell.angle_gamma   90.00
#
_symmetry.space_group_name_H-M   'P 1'
#
loop_
_entity.id
_entity.type
_entity.pdbx_description
1 polymer ?
#
loop_
_entity_poly.entity_id
_entity_poly.type
_entity_poly.pdbx_seq_one_letter_code
_entity_poly.pdbx_strand_id
1 'polypeptide(L)'
;MNGALAVKKDFDGDKFETRSVSEAEVLGQGDIFHLIGKKEPPYLGVVINADCDLANGKIDGVVSYLPVYTLTEYIHEFWLADFVANQKTQILRNILGLCDASHEEERHLTEWLGSEDCDCIVESLSVSASLNQKTQKRLSDLIDQYQSAFGVARTSAETFARICSNQKDESGFAKNNCKARIHRWAMVIW
;
A
#
# COMPACT_ATOMS: atom_id res chain seq x y z
N MET A 1 19.44 -33.86 -8.08
CA MET A 1 18.58 -32.71 -7.70
C MET A 1 17.23 -33.29 -7.31
N ASN A 2 17.01 -33.54 -6.01
CA ASN A 2 15.71 -33.96 -5.51
C ASN A 2 14.81 -32.73 -5.54
N GLY A 3 13.77 -32.75 -6.37
CA GLY A 3 12.79 -31.67 -6.42
C GLY A 3 12.16 -31.51 -5.04
N ALA A 4 12.14 -30.29 -4.53
CA ALA A 4 11.40 -29.95 -3.33
C ALA A 4 9.93 -30.35 -3.56
N LEU A 5 9.51 -31.46 -2.94
CA LEU A 5 8.12 -31.83 -2.87
C LEU A 5 7.45 -30.77 -1.98
N ALA A 6 6.65 -29.90 -2.58
CA ALA A 6 5.80 -28.97 -1.85
C ALA A 6 4.85 -29.79 -0.98
N VAL A 7 5.17 -29.93 0.31
CA VAL A 7 4.29 -30.61 1.27
C VAL A 7 3.20 -29.63 1.66
N LYS A 8 1.97 -29.89 1.23
CA LYS A 8 0.78 -29.17 1.71
C LYS A 8 0.61 -29.49 3.20
N LYS A 9 0.75 -28.49 4.06
CA LYS A 9 0.43 -28.60 5.49
C LYS A 9 -0.30 -27.35 5.95
N ASP A 10 -1.32 -27.56 6.78
CA ASP A 10 -2.19 -26.50 7.29
C ASP A 10 -1.46 -25.68 8.38
N PHE A 11 -1.56 -24.37 8.29
CA PHE A 11 -1.16 -23.41 9.33
C PHE A 11 -2.45 -22.76 9.85
N ASP A 12 -2.67 -22.86 11.16
CA ASP A 12 -3.83 -22.29 11.83
C ASP A 12 -3.35 -21.11 12.69
N GLY A 13 -3.87 -19.90 12.44
CA GLY A 13 -3.70 -18.76 13.36
C GLY A 13 -3.38 -17.39 12.75
N ASP A 14 -3.84 -16.34 13.45
CA ASP A 14 -3.69 -14.92 13.13
C ASP A 14 -2.28 -14.32 13.44
N LYS A 15 -1.32 -15.12 13.92
CA LYS A 15 0.04 -14.66 14.27
C LYS A 15 1.08 -15.50 13.53
N PHE A 16 1.52 -14.99 12.39
CA PHE A 16 2.31 -15.70 11.38
C PHE A 16 3.82 -15.77 11.66
N GLU A 17 4.31 -15.40 12.85
CA GLU A 17 5.76 -15.31 13.05
C GLU A 17 6.38 -16.64 13.46
N THR A 18 5.68 -17.44 14.29
CA THR A 18 6.23 -18.69 14.83
C THR A 18 5.17 -19.75 15.08
N ARG A 19 5.51 -21.03 14.91
CA ARG A 19 4.68 -22.18 15.30
C ARG A 19 5.49 -23.20 16.07
N SER A 20 4.85 -23.86 17.04
CA SER A 20 5.40 -25.06 17.68
C SER A 20 5.28 -26.29 16.76
N VAL A 21 6.36 -27.04 16.64
CA VAL A 21 6.43 -28.26 15.82
C VAL A 21 6.87 -29.43 16.68
N SER A 22 6.26 -30.60 16.45
CA SER A 22 6.69 -31.83 17.13
C SER A 22 7.98 -32.37 16.51
N GLU A 23 8.81 -33.05 17.29
CA GLU A 23 10.03 -33.73 16.82
C GLU A 23 9.78 -34.75 15.68
N ALA A 24 8.55 -35.29 15.59
CA ALA A 24 8.15 -36.21 14.53
C ALA A 24 7.90 -35.54 13.17
N GLU A 25 7.82 -34.21 13.13
CA GLU A 25 7.50 -33.47 11.91
C GLU A 25 8.79 -33.14 11.14
N VAL A 26 8.97 -33.78 9.98
CA VAL A 26 10.09 -33.46 9.08
C VAL A 26 9.80 -32.14 8.37
N LEU A 27 10.57 -31.10 8.69
CA LEU A 27 10.55 -29.79 8.04
C LEU A 27 11.97 -29.41 7.64
N GLY A 28 12.15 -29.05 6.37
CA GLY A 28 13.40 -28.52 5.83
C GLY A 28 13.46 -27.00 5.87
N GLN A 29 14.68 -26.45 5.97
CA GLN A 29 14.90 -25.03 5.72
C GLN A 29 14.55 -24.71 4.28
N GLY A 30 13.75 -23.67 4.07
CA GLY A 30 13.31 -23.27 2.73
C GLY A 30 12.08 -24.02 2.23
N ASP A 31 11.49 -24.91 3.04
CA ASP A 31 10.20 -25.51 2.70
C ASP A 31 9.13 -24.42 2.53
N ILE A 32 8.37 -24.51 1.45
CA ILE A 32 7.29 -23.58 1.10
C ILE A 32 5.96 -24.21 1.49
N PHE A 33 5.18 -23.49 2.28
CA PHE A 33 3.87 -23.93 2.75
C PHE A 33 2.76 -23.10 2.12
N HIS A 34 1.63 -23.76 1.90
CA HIS A 34 0.38 -23.11 1.53
C HIS A 34 -0.46 -22.88 2.78
N LEU A 35 -0.84 -21.63 3.04
CA LEU A 35 -1.70 -21.28 4.17
C LEU A 35 -3.15 -21.61 3.84
N ILE A 36 -3.71 -22.62 4.52
CA ILE A 36 -5.09 -23.07 4.32
C ILE A 36 -6.02 -22.35 5.31
N GLY A 37 -7.26 -22.08 4.87
CA GLY A 37 -8.29 -21.41 5.69
C GLY A 37 -8.27 -19.88 5.62
N LYS A 38 -7.27 -19.29 4.96
CA LYS A 38 -7.21 -17.84 4.73
C LYS A 38 -8.07 -17.42 3.54
N LYS A 39 -8.90 -16.40 3.74
CA LYS A 39 -9.70 -15.77 2.68
C LYS A 39 -8.93 -14.72 1.89
N GLU A 40 -7.81 -14.24 2.44
CA GLU A 40 -7.00 -13.16 1.89
C GLU A 40 -5.49 -13.51 2.00
N PRO A 41 -4.62 -12.90 1.16
CA PRO A 41 -3.18 -13.10 1.17
C PRO A 41 -2.49 -12.90 2.55
N PRO A 42 -1.22 -13.32 2.68
CA PRO A 42 -0.46 -14.16 1.76
C PRO A 42 -0.96 -15.62 1.81
N TYR A 43 -0.89 -16.32 0.67
CA TYR A 43 -1.25 -17.75 0.58
C TYR A 43 -0.03 -18.67 0.68
N LEU A 44 1.17 -18.10 0.62
CA LEU A 44 2.43 -18.82 0.61
C LEU A 44 3.37 -18.25 1.67
N GLY A 45 4.27 -19.08 2.15
CA GLY A 45 5.44 -18.60 2.88
C GLY A 45 6.44 -19.70 3.16
N VAL A 46 7.59 -19.26 3.67
CA VAL A 46 8.80 -20.07 3.78
C VAL A 46 9.12 -20.29 5.24
N VAL A 47 9.44 -21.53 5.60
CA VAL A 47 9.99 -21.81 6.91
C VAL A 47 11.45 -21.36 6.96
N ILE A 48 11.72 -20.48 7.91
CA ILE A 48 13.06 -20.05 8.28
C ILE A 48 13.34 -20.70 9.63
N ASN A 49 14.28 -21.63 9.65
CA ASN A 49 14.90 -22.08 10.88
C ASN A 49 16.25 -21.37 11.02
N ALA A 50 16.49 -20.74 12.17
CA ALA A 50 17.76 -20.09 12.47
C ALA A 50 18.82 -21.09 12.96
N ASP A 51 18.43 -22.32 13.26
CA ASP A 51 19.33 -23.33 13.79
C ASP A 51 19.99 -24.15 12.65
N CYS A 52 21.31 -24.05 12.57
CA CYS A 52 22.13 -24.58 11.47
C CYS A 52 22.25 -26.11 11.47
N ASP A 53 21.55 -26.82 12.35
CA ASP A 53 21.65 -28.28 12.50
C ASP A 53 20.34 -29.05 12.32
N LEU A 54 19.50 -28.60 11.38
CA LEU A 54 18.37 -29.38 10.88
C LEU A 54 18.80 -30.76 10.32
N ALA A 55 20.04 -30.87 9.84
CA ALA A 55 20.60 -32.12 9.32
C ALA A 55 20.69 -33.24 10.38
N ASN A 56 20.82 -32.88 11.66
CA ASN A 56 20.85 -33.83 12.77
C ASN A 56 19.52 -33.92 13.55
N GLY A 57 18.44 -33.32 13.04
CA GLY A 57 17.11 -33.42 13.65
C GLY A 57 16.94 -32.67 14.97
N LYS A 58 17.82 -31.70 15.27
CA LYS A 58 17.66 -30.81 16.43
C LYS A 58 16.78 -29.64 16.01
N ILE A 59 15.50 -29.74 16.36
CA ILE A 59 14.58 -28.61 16.30
C ILE A 59 14.27 -28.18 17.73
N ASP A 60 14.45 -26.90 18.06
CA ASP A 60 14.06 -26.32 19.35
C ASP A 60 12.53 -26.25 19.55
N GLY A 61 11.78 -27.02 18.76
CA GLY A 61 10.33 -27.07 18.76
C GLY A 61 9.67 -25.82 18.20
N VAL A 62 10.41 -24.85 17.66
CA VAL A 62 9.88 -23.60 17.11
C VAL A 62 10.39 -23.40 15.69
N VAL A 63 9.47 -23.09 14.77
CA VAL A 63 9.80 -22.67 13.40
C VAL A 63 9.31 -21.25 13.16
N SER A 64 10.12 -20.44 12.49
CA SER A 64 9.71 -19.10 12.04
C SER A 64 9.15 -19.18 10.62
N TYR A 65 8.16 -18.34 10.33
CA TYR A 65 7.52 -18.30 9.03
C TYR A 65 7.67 -16.91 8.40
N LEU A 66 8.14 -16.89 7.16
CA LEU A 66 8.23 -15.68 6.35
C LEU A 66 7.15 -15.71 5.26
N PRO A 67 6.15 -14.81 5.31
CA PRO A 67 5.14 -14.75 4.28
C PRO A 67 5.74 -14.38 2.92
N VAL A 68 5.26 -15.03 1.87
CA VAL A 68 5.59 -14.73 0.48
C VAL A 68 4.39 -14.09 -0.18
N TYR A 69 4.57 -12.84 -0.59
CA TYR A 69 3.59 -12.09 -1.37
C TYR A 69 4.00 -12.12 -2.85
N THR A 70 3.03 -12.35 -3.72
CA THR A 70 3.16 -11.95 -5.12
C THR A 70 3.30 -10.43 -5.20
N LEU A 71 3.86 -9.93 -6.30
CA LEU A 71 4.01 -8.48 -6.49
C LEU A 71 2.67 -7.74 -6.36
N THR A 72 1.58 -8.31 -6.88
CA THR A 72 0.25 -7.73 -6.79
C THR A 72 -0.23 -7.63 -5.35
N GLU A 73 -0.12 -8.71 -4.57
CA GLU A 73 -0.53 -8.71 -3.17
C GLU A 73 0.31 -7.71 -2.36
N TYR A 74 1.63 -7.69 -2.60
CA TYR A 74 2.51 -6.73 -1.96
C TYR A 74 2.09 -5.28 -2.24
N ILE A 75 1.79 -4.96 -3.51
CA ILE A 75 1.32 -3.65 -3.94
C ILE A 75 0.04 -3.27 -3.18
N HIS A 76 -0.92 -4.20 -3.11
CA HIS A 76 -2.20 -3.97 -2.46
C HIS A 76 -2.07 -3.76 -0.95
N GLU A 77 -1.34 -4.64 -0.26
CA GLU A 77 -1.25 -4.64 1.20
C GLU A 77 -0.39 -3.50 1.74
N PHE A 78 0.75 -3.22 1.09
CA PHE A 78 1.77 -2.37 1.71
C PHE A 78 2.00 -1.05 1.01
N TRP A 79 1.80 -0.99 -0.32
CA TRP A 79 2.20 0.21 -1.07
C TRP A 79 1.04 1.14 -1.40
N LEU A 80 -0.11 0.60 -1.82
CA LEU A 80 -1.22 1.44 -2.29
C LEU A 80 -1.75 2.37 -1.21
N ALA A 81 -1.88 1.90 0.04
CA ALA A 81 -2.38 2.73 1.14
C ALA A 81 -1.47 3.95 1.38
N ASP A 82 -0.15 3.71 1.50
CA ASP A 82 0.85 4.77 1.65
C ASP A 82 0.88 5.70 0.45
N PHE A 83 0.81 5.16 -0.77
CA PHE A 83 0.78 5.97 -1.99
C PHE A 83 -0.43 6.90 -2.00
N VAL A 84 -1.62 6.36 -1.74
CA VAL A 84 -2.88 7.10 -1.70
C VAL A 84 -2.84 8.19 -0.63
N ALA A 85 -2.36 7.89 0.57
CA ALA A 85 -2.20 8.86 1.65
C ALA A 85 -1.21 10.00 1.28
N ASN A 86 -0.09 9.64 0.65
CA ASN A 86 0.90 10.62 0.19
C ASN A 86 0.34 11.52 -0.93
N GLN A 87 -0.37 10.94 -1.90
CA GLN A 87 -1.00 11.73 -2.97
C GLN A 87 -2.06 12.67 -2.42
N LYS A 88 -2.89 12.21 -1.47
CA LYS A 88 -3.87 13.05 -0.76
C LYS A 88 -3.19 14.23 -0.10
N THR A 89 -2.16 13.96 0.71
CA THR A 89 -1.38 14.98 1.42
C THR A 89 -0.74 15.97 0.43
N GLN A 90 -0.19 15.49 -0.68
CA GLN A 90 0.44 16.35 -1.68
C GLN A 90 -0.57 17.29 -2.34
N ILE A 91 -1.76 16.81 -2.68
CA ILE A 91 -2.82 17.65 -3.26
C ILE A 91 -3.29 18.70 -2.24
N LEU A 92 -3.53 18.30 -0.99
CA LEU A 92 -3.92 19.24 0.08
C LEU A 92 -2.86 20.32 0.29
N ARG A 93 -1.58 19.96 0.36
CA ARG A 93 -0.48 20.92 0.47
C ARG A 93 -0.40 21.86 -0.72
N ASN A 94 -0.67 21.38 -1.92
CA ASN A 94 -0.72 22.25 -3.10
C ASN A 94 -1.88 23.25 -3.00
N ILE A 95 -3.06 22.82 -2.53
CA ILE A 95 -4.21 23.71 -2.32
C ILE A 95 -3.88 24.78 -1.26
N LEU A 96 -3.37 24.37 -0.09
CA LEU A 96 -2.98 25.28 0.99
C LEU A 96 -1.90 26.28 0.52
N GLY A 97 -0.91 25.80 -0.22
CA GLY A 97 0.16 26.64 -0.77
C GLY A 97 -0.31 27.64 -1.82
N LEU A 98 -1.42 27.39 -2.53
CA LEU A 98 -2.04 28.40 -3.40
C LEU A 98 -2.78 29.48 -2.60
N CYS A 99 -3.22 29.17 -1.38
CA CYS A 99 -4.01 30.05 -0.52
C CYS A 99 -3.19 30.74 0.57
N ASP A 100 -1.87 30.51 0.62
CA ASP A 100 -0.96 30.96 1.70
C ASP A 100 -1.43 30.51 3.10
N ALA A 101 -2.06 29.33 3.16
CA ALA A 101 -2.62 28.75 4.36
C ALA A 101 -1.62 27.81 5.05
N SER A 102 -1.76 27.66 6.37
CA SER A 102 -0.90 26.83 7.21
C SER A 102 -1.22 25.34 7.10
N HIS A 103 -0.26 24.48 7.44
CA HIS A 103 -0.49 23.03 7.51
C HIS A 103 -1.46 22.62 8.63
N GLU A 104 -1.66 23.45 9.65
CA GLU A 104 -2.60 23.17 10.74
C GLU A 104 -4.07 23.17 10.24
N GLU A 105 -4.33 23.83 9.12
CA GLU A 105 -5.64 23.93 8.49
C GLU A 105 -5.98 22.72 7.59
N GLU A 106 -5.06 21.77 7.41
CA GLU A 106 -5.24 20.60 6.52
C GLU A 106 -6.48 19.77 6.89
N ARG A 107 -6.78 19.65 8.19
CA ARG A 107 -7.95 18.93 8.67
C ARG A 107 -9.26 19.63 8.29
N HIS A 108 -9.36 20.94 8.53
CA HIS A 108 -10.55 21.70 8.19
C HIS A 108 -10.78 21.71 6.67
N LEU A 109 -9.71 21.87 5.89
CA LEU A 109 -9.78 21.77 4.44
C LEU A 109 -10.28 20.39 3.98
N THR A 110 -9.80 19.31 4.59
CA THR A 110 -10.25 17.95 4.28
C THR A 110 -11.74 17.76 4.54
N GLU A 111 -12.24 18.27 5.66
CA GLU A 111 -13.66 18.21 6.03
C GLU A 111 -14.50 19.02 5.04
N TRP A 112 -14.05 20.23 4.70
CA TRP A 112 -14.73 21.14 3.76
C TRP A 112 -14.81 20.59 2.33
N LEU A 113 -13.70 20.04 1.81
CA LEU A 113 -13.64 19.38 0.50
C LEU A 113 -14.58 18.17 0.37
N GLY A 114 -14.97 17.57 1.49
CA GLY A 114 -15.93 16.47 1.53
C GLY A 114 -17.39 16.93 1.69
N SER A 115 -17.65 18.18 2.08
CA SER A 115 -18.99 18.69 2.38
C SER A 115 -19.57 19.61 1.31
N GLU A 116 -18.73 20.30 0.54
CA GLU A 116 -19.16 21.30 -0.45
C GLU A 116 -18.72 20.96 -1.87
N ASP A 117 -19.36 21.58 -2.86
CA ASP A 117 -19.00 21.42 -4.26
C ASP A 117 -17.74 22.24 -4.63
N CYS A 118 -17.12 21.87 -5.74
CA CYS A 118 -15.89 22.52 -6.19
C CYS A 118 -16.07 24.03 -6.40
N ASP A 119 -17.19 24.44 -7.01
CA ASP A 119 -17.45 25.84 -7.36
C ASP A 119 -17.55 26.73 -6.11
N CYS A 120 -18.28 26.32 -5.07
CA CYS A 120 -18.39 27.07 -3.81
C CYS A 120 -17.06 27.19 -3.08
N ILE A 121 -16.26 26.12 -3.06
CA ILE A 121 -14.94 26.13 -2.39
C ILE A 121 -13.98 27.04 -3.14
N VAL A 122 -13.93 26.94 -4.47
CA VAL A 122 -13.09 27.80 -5.32
C VAL A 122 -13.48 29.26 -5.13
N GLU A 123 -14.77 29.61 -5.18
CA GLU A 123 -15.24 30.98 -4.97
C GLU A 123 -14.79 31.52 -3.61
N SER A 124 -15.03 30.75 -2.54
CA SER A 124 -14.70 31.14 -1.17
C SER A 124 -13.20 31.36 -0.97
N LEU A 125 -12.36 30.41 -1.41
CA LEU A 125 -10.90 30.51 -1.31
C LEU A 125 -10.33 31.62 -2.21
N SER A 126 -10.94 31.84 -3.38
CA SER A 126 -10.50 32.87 -4.32
C SER A 126 -10.69 34.27 -3.75
N VAL A 127 -11.81 34.49 -3.05
CA VAL A 127 -12.10 35.76 -2.36
C VAL A 127 -11.18 35.94 -1.16
N SER A 128 -11.03 34.92 -0.31
CA SER A 128 -10.24 35.03 0.93
C SER A 128 -8.75 35.24 0.66
N ALA A 129 -8.19 34.52 -0.32
CA ALA A 129 -6.76 34.58 -0.66
C ALA A 129 -6.44 35.56 -1.81
N SER A 130 -7.41 36.32 -2.32
CA SER A 130 -7.23 37.30 -3.41
C SER A 130 -6.54 36.70 -4.64
N LEU A 131 -6.98 35.51 -5.07
CA LEU A 131 -6.32 34.73 -6.13
C LEU A 131 -6.58 35.32 -7.51
N ASN A 132 -5.56 35.34 -8.37
CA ASN A 132 -5.72 35.70 -9.79
C ASN A 132 -6.35 34.55 -10.60
N GLN A 133 -6.94 34.86 -11.77
CA GLN A 133 -7.65 33.88 -12.61
C GLN A 133 -6.85 32.61 -12.94
N LYS A 134 -5.54 32.72 -13.17
CA LYS A 134 -4.69 31.57 -13.46
C LYS A 134 -4.55 30.66 -12.23
N THR A 135 -4.40 31.25 -11.05
CA THR A 135 -4.34 30.52 -9.79
C THR A 135 -5.70 29.90 -9.44
N GLN A 136 -6.80 30.62 -9.66
CA GLN A 136 -8.16 30.10 -9.46
C GLN A 136 -8.43 28.86 -10.31
N LYS A 137 -8.06 28.89 -11.60
CA LYS A 137 -8.18 27.71 -12.46
C LYS A 137 -7.37 26.53 -11.94
N ARG A 138 -6.14 26.77 -11.52
CA ARG A 138 -5.29 25.72 -10.94
C ARG A 138 -5.86 25.16 -9.63
N LEU A 139 -6.47 26.02 -8.82
CA LEU A 139 -7.14 25.62 -7.58
C LEU A 139 -8.34 24.72 -7.89
N SER A 140 -9.19 25.11 -8.85
CA SER A 140 -10.30 24.29 -9.34
C SER A 140 -9.83 22.93 -9.84
N ASP A 141 -8.80 22.88 -10.69
CA ASP A 141 -8.23 21.62 -11.19
C ASP A 141 -7.77 20.69 -10.04
N LEU A 142 -7.18 21.25 -8.97
CA LEU A 142 -6.72 20.49 -7.80
C LEU A 142 -7.88 20.00 -6.92
N ILE A 143 -8.92 20.81 -6.74
CA ILE A 143 -10.12 20.44 -5.97
C ILE A 143 -10.89 19.35 -6.70
N ASP A 144 -11.08 19.48 -8.01
CA ASP A 144 -11.70 18.43 -8.84
C ASP A 144 -10.89 17.13 -8.78
N GLN A 145 -9.55 17.23 -8.87
CA GLN A 145 -8.68 16.07 -8.71
C GLN A 145 -8.84 15.43 -7.33
N TYR A 146 -8.94 16.22 -6.27
CA TYR A 146 -9.14 15.73 -4.91
C TYR A 146 -10.50 15.04 -4.77
N GLN A 147 -11.60 15.68 -5.16
CA GLN A 147 -12.94 15.17 -4.98
C GLN A 147 -13.21 13.92 -5.84
N SER A 148 -12.73 13.91 -7.09
CA SER A 148 -12.85 12.73 -7.96
C SER A 148 -12.13 11.50 -7.38
N ALA A 149 -10.96 11.67 -6.78
CA ALA A 149 -10.18 10.59 -6.20
C ALA A 149 -10.66 10.20 -4.79
N PHE A 150 -10.89 11.18 -3.91
CA PHE A 150 -11.05 10.98 -2.46
C PHE A 150 -12.44 11.36 -1.90
N GLY A 151 -13.34 11.93 -2.72
CA GLY A 151 -14.65 12.39 -2.25
C GLY A 151 -15.66 11.29 -1.92
N VAL A 152 -15.38 10.04 -2.30
CA VAL A 152 -16.20 8.88 -1.92
C VAL A 152 -15.29 7.81 -1.32
N ALA A 153 -15.75 7.17 -0.24
CA ALA A 153 -15.06 6.05 0.38
C ALA A 153 -14.85 4.91 -0.63
N ARG A 154 -13.58 4.55 -0.84
CA ARG A 154 -13.11 3.56 -1.81
C ARG A 154 -11.94 2.79 -1.24
N THR A 155 -11.64 1.65 -1.83
CA THR A 155 -10.39 0.94 -1.56
C THR A 155 -9.19 1.74 -2.08
N SER A 156 -7.99 1.47 -1.55
CA SER A 156 -6.75 2.10 -2.04
C SER A 156 -6.51 1.81 -3.52
N ALA A 157 -6.92 0.63 -4.00
CA ALA A 157 -6.80 0.24 -5.41
C ALA A 157 -7.71 1.04 -6.33
N GLU A 158 -8.98 1.19 -5.96
CA GLU A 158 -9.93 2.03 -6.72
C GLU A 158 -9.49 3.51 -6.71
N THR A 159 -8.99 3.98 -5.57
CA THR A 159 -8.48 5.36 -5.44
C THR A 159 -7.24 5.56 -6.31
N PHE A 160 -6.31 4.60 -6.33
CA PHE A 160 -5.16 4.62 -7.22
C PHE A 160 -5.58 4.66 -8.70
N ALA A 161 -6.54 3.83 -9.09
CA ALA A 161 -7.06 3.83 -10.46
C ALA A 161 -7.62 5.21 -10.84
N ARG A 162 -8.37 5.87 -9.95
CA ARG A 162 -8.87 7.24 -10.17
C ARG A 162 -7.75 8.27 -10.29
N ILE A 163 -6.74 8.20 -9.43
CA ILE A 163 -5.57 9.09 -9.51
C ILE A 163 -4.88 8.94 -10.87
N CYS A 164 -4.74 7.71 -11.36
CA CYS A 164 -4.15 7.40 -12.66
C CYS A 164 -4.99 7.93 -13.83
N SER A 165 -6.32 7.74 -13.80
CA SER A 165 -7.22 8.25 -14.85
C SER A 165 -7.26 9.78 -14.94
N ASN A 166 -6.93 10.48 -13.85
CA ASN A 166 -6.80 11.94 -13.84
C ASN A 166 -5.47 12.43 -14.45
N GLN A 167 -4.57 11.53 -14.86
CA GLN A 167 -3.30 11.90 -15.48
C GLN A 167 -3.44 11.94 -17.01
N LYS A 168 -2.69 12.84 -17.64
CA LYS A 168 -2.62 12.95 -19.11
C LYS A 168 -2.14 11.66 -19.78
N ASP A 169 -1.22 10.94 -19.11
CA ASP A 169 -0.73 9.63 -19.52
C ASP A 169 -0.92 8.64 -18.37
N GLU A 170 -2.12 8.07 -18.29
CA GLU A 170 -2.53 7.11 -17.27
C GLU A 170 -1.55 5.92 -17.18
N SER A 171 -1.22 5.33 -18.33
CA SER A 171 -0.39 4.13 -18.41
C SER A 171 1.07 4.42 -18.05
N GLY A 172 1.62 5.53 -18.56
CA GLY A 172 2.97 5.97 -18.19
C GLY A 172 3.08 6.32 -16.72
N PHE A 173 2.08 7.01 -16.15
CA PHE A 173 2.07 7.36 -14.74
C PHE A 173 2.02 6.12 -13.85
N ALA A 174 1.10 5.18 -14.12
CA ALA A 174 0.99 3.93 -13.36
C ALA A 174 2.31 3.14 -13.43
N LYS A 175 2.86 2.98 -14.64
CA LYS A 175 4.13 2.26 -14.85
C LYS A 175 5.29 2.90 -14.11
N ASN A 176 5.42 4.23 -14.14
CA ASN A 176 6.51 4.95 -13.49
C ASN A 176 6.46 4.79 -11.97
N ASN A 177 5.27 4.90 -11.37
CA ASN A 177 5.09 4.76 -9.93
C ASN A 177 5.32 3.32 -9.46
N CYS A 178 4.79 2.32 -10.18
CA CYS A 178 5.05 0.92 -9.88
C CYS A 178 6.54 0.56 -10.07
N LYS A 179 7.17 0.99 -11.17
CA LYS A 179 8.58 0.66 -11.48
C LYS A 179 9.55 1.30 -10.50
N ALA A 180 9.36 2.56 -10.13
CA ALA A 180 10.21 3.23 -9.14
C ALA A 180 10.20 2.49 -7.79
N ARG A 181 9.05 1.92 -7.41
CA ARG A 181 8.92 1.17 -6.17
C ARG A 181 9.53 -0.23 -6.25
N ILE A 182 9.34 -0.94 -7.37
CA ILE A 182 9.99 -2.24 -7.61
C ILE A 182 11.51 -2.11 -7.55
N HIS A 183 12.09 -1.06 -8.16
CA HIS A 183 13.53 -0.81 -8.07
C HIS A 183 14.00 -0.50 -6.65
N ARG A 184 13.26 0.33 -5.90
CA ARG A 184 13.60 0.60 -4.50
C ARG A 184 13.56 -0.67 -3.66
N TRP A 185 12.60 -1.56 -3.91
CA TRP A 185 12.50 -2.87 -3.26
C TRP A 185 13.66 -3.79 -3.59
N ALA A 186 13.99 -3.90 -4.88
CA ALA A 186 15.14 -4.67 -5.31
C ALA A 186 16.41 -4.21 -4.58
N MET A 187 16.60 -2.91 -4.33
CA MET A 187 17.78 -2.41 -3.60
C MET A 187 17.79 -2.65 -2.09
N VAL A 188 16.68 -3.04 -1.46
CA VAL A 188 16.62 -3.29 0.00
C VAL A 188 16.91 -4.77 0.34
N ILE A 189 16.80 -5.67 -0.64
CA ILE A 189 16.90 -7.13 -0.45
C ILE A 189 18.32 -7.67 -0.75
N TRP A 190 19.26 -6.82 -1.20
CA TRP A 190 20.68 -7.16 -1.43
C TRP A 190 21.59 -6.32 -0.54
#